data_AF-A0AAU4FIR2-F1
#
_entry.id   AF-A0AAU4FIR2-F1
#
_cell.length_a   1.000
_cell.length_b   1.000
_cell.length_c   1.000
_cell.angle_alpha   90.00
_cell.angle_beta   90.00
_cell.angle_gamma   90.00
#
_symmetry.space_group_name_H-M   'P 1'
#
loop_
_entity.id
_entity.type
_entity.pdbx_description
1 polymer ?
#
loop_
_entity_poly.entity_id
_entity_poly.type
_entity_poly.pdbx_seq_one_letter_code
_entity_poly.pdbx_strand_id
1 'polypeptide(L)'
;MGRNSPARVRSARTPIRPATRTVADHLDAAAQRDVMALERSSLGPGAVALALRSWKKHVHGPARQVSVVADGCPCCHAGYSRDVLETALRALPRGSARQLRALVQPLDETFLARTWPDPTAPLDRPWWERRS
;
A
#
# COMPACT_ATOMS: atom_id res chain seq x y z
N MET A 1 -13.60 -33.14 -29.77
CA MET A 1 -12.45 -32.26 -29.44
C MET A 1 -12.54 -31.01 -30.32
N GLY A 2 -13.05 -29.89 -29.80
CA GLY A 2 -13.07 -28.61 -30.51
C GLY A 2 -12.04 -27.67 -29.90
N ARG A 3 -11.03 -27.24 -30.68
CA ARG A 3 -10.01 -26.29 -30.20
C ARG A 3 -10.60 -24.88 -30.25
N ASN A 4 -10.62 -24.18 -29.13
CA ASN A 4 -11.03 -22.78 -29.06
C ASN A 4 -10.06 -21.88 -29.84
N SER A 5 -10.60 -20.98 -30.67
CA SER A 5 -9.82 -20.02 -31.47
C SER A 5 -9.05 -19.03 -30.59
N PRO A 6 -7.76 -18.73 -30.92
CA PRO A 6 -6.87 -17.90 -30.11
C PRO A 6 -7.31 -16.43 -29.96
N ALA A 7 -8.29 -15.97 -30.75
CA ALA A 7 -8.86 -14.63 -30.65
C ALA A 7 -9.62 -14.39 -29.33
N ARG A 8 -10.20 -15.44 -28.72
CA ARG A 8 -10.99 -15.33 -27.48
C ARG A 8 -10.14 -15.15 -26.21
N VAL A 9 -8.83 -15.40 -26.29
CA VAL A 9 -7.90 -15.24 -25.15
C VAL A 9 -7.45 -13.78 -25.00
N ARG A 10 -7.51 -12.97 -26.07
CA ARG A 10 -7.04 -11.57 -26.05
C ARG A 10 -8.06 -10.57 -25.51
N SER A 11 -9.35 -10.91 -25.48
CA SER A 11 -10.43 -10.03 -25.03
C SER A 11 -10.72 -10.09 -23.51
N ALA A 12 -10.03 -10.95 -22.76
CA ALA A 12 -10.24 -11.12 -21.32
C ALA A 12 -9.21 -10.38 -20.42
N ARG A 13 -8.34 -9.54 -20.99
CA ARG A 13 -7.47 -8.66 -20.19
C ARG A 13 -8.23 -7.38 -19.87
N THR A 14 -8.94 -7.36 -18.74
CA THR A 14 -9.31 -6.09 -18.11
C THR A 14 -8.04 -5.26 -17.99
N PRO A 15 -7.98 -4.03 -18.52
CA PRO A 15 -6.80 -3.20 -18.38
C PRO A 15 -6.53 -3.02 -16.87
N ILE A 16 -5.39 -3.52 -16.41
CA ILE A 16 -4.92 -3.26 -15.06
C ILE A 16 -4.68 -1.76 -15.02
N ARG A 17 -5.57 -1.02 -14.36
CA ARG A 17 -5.38 0.42 -14.17
C ARG A 17 -4.05 0.62 -13.45
N PRO A 18 -3.15 1.48 -13.95
CA PRO A 18 -1.89 1.73 -13.27
C PRO A 18 -2.19 2.29 -11.89
N ALA A 19 -1.53 1.77 -10.85
CA ALA A 19 -1.82 2.11 -9.46
C ALA A 19 -1.77 3.63 -9.23
N THR A 20 -0.84 4.33 -9.90
CA THR A 20 -0.73 5.81 -9.92
C THR A 20 -2.06 6.52 -10.11
N ARG A 21 -2.96 5.96 -10.93
CA ARG A 21 -4.25 6.55 -11.25
C ARG A 21 -5.28 6.44 -10.11
N THR A 22 -5.15 5.45 -9.23
CA THR A 22 -6.08 5.22 -8.10
C THR A 22 -5.80 6.15 -6.92
N VAL A 23 -4.54 6.52 -6.69
CA VAL A 23 -4.19 7.54 -5.69
C VAL A 23 -4.51 8.94 -6.20
N ALA A 24 -4.37 9.15 -7.52
CA ALA A 24 -4.72 10.41 -8.15
C ALA A 24 -6.17 10.83 -7.90
N ASP A 25 -7.13 9.90 -7.82
CA ASP A 25 -8.54 10.23 -7.61
C ASP A 25 -8.83 10.90 -6.24
N HIS A 26 -7.91 10.81 -5.27
CA HIS A 26 -8.09 11.35 -3.93
C HIS A 26 -7.08 12.43 -3.53
N LEU A 27 -6.10 12.70 -4.38
CA LEU A 27 -5.10 13.75 -4.19
C LEU A 27 -5.36 14.89 -5.16
N ASP A 28 -5.19 16.13 -4.71
CA ASP A 28 -5.19 17.27 -5.62
C ASP A 28 -3.99 17.22 -6.59
N ALA A 29 -4.03 18.04 -7.63
CA ALA A 29 -2.99 18.07 -8.67
C ALA A 29 -1.60 18.48 -8.14
N ALA A 30 -1.51 19.19 -7.01
CA ALA A 30 -0.22 19.53 -6.41
C ALA A 30 0.36 18.32 -5.68
N ALA A 31 -0.45 17.66 -4.85
CA ALA A 31 -0.07 16.46 -4.14
C ALA A 31 0.29 15.31 -5.08
N GLN A 32 -0.43 15.16 -6.21
CA GLN A 32 -0.06 14.20 -7.25
C GLN A 32 1.33 14.47 -7.84
N ARG A 33 1.65 15.73 -8.13
CA ARG A 33 2.97 16.10 -8.68
C ARG A 33 4.08 15.84 -7.68
N ASP A 34 3.87 16.17 -6.41
CA ASP A 34 4.84 15.91 -5.35
C ASP A 34 5.08 14.41 -5.16
N VAL A 35 4.01 13.60 -5.19
CA VAL A 35 4.12 12.13 -5.14
C VAL A 35 4.89 11.61 -6.36
N MET A 36 4.57 12.07 -7.57
CA MET A 36 5.29 11.64 -8.77
C MET A 36 6.76 12.07 -8.76
N ALA A 37 7.09 13.23 -8.19
CA ALA A 37 8.47 13.70 -8.03
C ALA A 37 9.23 12.82 -7.02
N LEU A 38 8.60 12.47 -5.91
CA LEU A 38 9.16 11.56 -4.92
C LEU A 38 9.36 10.15 -5.50
N GLU A 39 8.35 9.62 -6.18
CA GLU A 39 8.43 8.30 -6.83
C GLU A 39 9.57 8.24 -7.86
N ARG A 40 9.75 9.29 -8.67
CA ARG A 40 10.83 9.35 -9.65
C ARG A 40 12.22 9.42 -9.01
N SER A 41 12.35 10.04 -7.84
CA SER A 41 13.63 10.27 -7.19
C SER A 41 14.08 9.12 -6.28
N SER A 42 13.16 8.40 -5.64
CA SER A 42 13.54 7.50 -4.53
C SER A 42 12.72 6.22 -4.38
N LEU A 43 11.47 6.15 -4.83
CA LEU A 43 10.58 5.00 -4.54
C LEU A 43 10.24 4.12 -5.75
N GLY A 44 10.43 4.65 -6.96
CA GLY A 44 9.97 4.03 -8.20
C GLY A 44 8.55 4.46 -8.59
N PRO A 45 8.22 4.48 -9.90
CA PRO A 45 6.90 4.91 -10.37
C PRO A 45 5.76 4.06 -9.80
N GLY A 46 4.74 4.72 -9.23
CA GLY A 46 3.55 4.08 -8.68
C GLY A 46 3.73 3.36 -7.34
N ALA A 47 4.89 3.50 -6.69
CA ALA A 47 5.19 2.88 -5.42
C ALA A 47 4.19 3.26 -4.32
N VAL A 48 3.82 4.55 -4.21
CA VAL A 48 2.89 5.03 -3.17
C VAL A 48 1.50 4.41 -3.37
N ALA A 49 1.08 4.31 -4.62
CA ALA A 49 -0.21 3.72 -4.95
C ALA A 49 -0.27 2.21 -4.79
N LEU A 50 0.81 1.51 -5.14
CA LEU A 50 0.92 0.09 -4.88
C LEU A 50 0.90 -0.17 -3.36
N ALA A 51 1.65 0.61 -2.59
CA ALA A 51 1.70 0.52 -1.14
C ALA A 51 0.32 0.77 -0.50
N LEU A 52 -0.41 1.81 -0.92
CA LEU A 52 -1.78 2.07 -0.43
C LEU A 52 -2.73 0.90 -0.75
N ARG A 53 -2.68 0.35 -1.96
CA ARG A 53 -3.51 -0.80 -2.35
C ARG A 53 -3.18 -2.05 -1.54
N SER A 54 -1.89 -2.34 -1.37
CA SER A 54 -1.41 -3.50 -0.61
C SER A 54 -1.77 -3.37 0.87
N TRP A 55 -1.57 -2.19 1.46
CA TRP A 55 -1.96 -1.91 2.85
C TRP A 55 -3.47 -2.08 3.04
N LYS A 56 -4.27 -1.46 2.17
CA LYS A 56 -5.75 -1.63 2.19
C LYS A 56 -6.16 -3.09 2.09
N LYS A 57 -5.55 -3.85 1.17
CA LYS A 57 -5.85 -5.28 1.00
C LYS A 57 -5.50 -6.09 2.25
N HIS A 58 -4.37 -5.80 2.88
CA HIS A 58 -3.94 -6.48 4.09
C HIS A 58 -4.88 -6.18 5.27
N VAL A 59 -5.11 -4.89 5.55
CA VAL A 59 -5.94 -4.42 6.67
C VAL A 59 -7.38 -4.91 6.59
N HIS A 60 -7.95 -5.02 5.38
CA HIS A 60 -9.29 -5.56 5.17
C HIS A 60 -9.30 -7.08 4.88
N GLY A 61 -8.14 -7.74 4.91
CA GLY A 61 -8.03 -9.18 4.69
C GLY A 61 -8.70 -10.02 5.78
N PRO A 62 -8.77 -11.35 5.61
CA PRO A 62 -9.25 -12.27 6.63
C PRO A 62 -8.49 -12.08 7.95
N ALA A 63 -9.19 -12.08 9.10
CA ALA A 63 -8.58 -11.76 10.40
C ALA A 63 -7.34 -12.60 10.73
N ARG A 64 -7.35 -13.91 10.39
CA ARG A 64 -6.20 -14.83 10.56
C ARG A 64 -4.94 -14.46 9.73
N GLN A 65 -5.05 -13.52 8.80
CA GLN A 65 -3.98 -13.07 7.89
C GLN A 65 -3.58 -11.62 8.15
N VAL A 66 -4.19 -10.95 9.15
CA VAL A 66 -3.81 -9.59 9.57
C VAL A 66 -2.69 -9.71 10.59
N SER A 67 -1.56 -10.26 10.15
CA SER A 67 -0.31 -10.35 10.92
C SER A 67 0.82 -9.90 10.00
N VAL A 68 1.79 -9.16 10.53
CA VAL A 68 2.96 -8.68 9.77
C VAL A 68 4.07 -9.74 9.74
N VAL A 69 3.88 -10.87 10.42
CA VAL A 69 4.87 -11.95 10.51
C VAL A 69 5.12 -12.54 9.12
N ALA A 70 6.40 -12.54 8.74
CA ALA A 70 6.90 -12.65 7.38
C ALA A 70 6.41 -13.87 6.59
N ASP A 71 5.46 -13.66 5.68
CA ASP A 71 5.22 -14.56 4.56
C ASP A 71 6.36 -14.42 3.53
N GLY A 72 7.52 -15.02 3.77
CA GLY A 72 8.54 -15.44 2.79
C GLY A 72 9.19 -14.44 1.79
N CYS A 73 8.50 -13.41 1.30
CA CYS A 73 9.06 -12.30 0.51
C CYS A 73 9.10 -11.00 1.32
N PRO A 74 10.29 -10.41 1.52
CA PRO A 74 10.46 -9.05 2.06
C PRO A 74 9.72 -7.98 1.24
N CYS A 75 9.36 -8.27 0.00
CA CYS A 75 8.60 -7.39 -0.88
C CYS A 75 7.07 -7.47 -0.69
N CYS A 76 6.58 -8.57 -0.13
CA CYS A 76 5.15 -8.90 -0.05
C CYS A 76 4.58 -8.79 1.37
N HIS A 77 5.42 -8.58 2.39
CA HIS A 77 4.90 -8.38 3.74
C HIS A 77 4.18 -7.04 3.86
N ALA A 78 3.14 -7.01 4.68
CA ALA A 78 2.32 -5.82 4.86
C ALA A 78 3.09 -4.65 5.48
N GLY A 79 4.11 -4.94 6.29
CA GLY A 79 5.03 -3.95 6.87
C GLY A 79 5.72 -3.12 5.79
N TYR A 80 6.23 -3.75 4.73
CA TYR A 80 6.88 -3.05 3.61
C TYR A 80 5.96 -2.01 2.97
N SER A 81 4.68 -2.34 2.83
CA SER A 81 3.70 -1.37 2.30
C SER A 81 3.57 -0.17 3.23
N ARG A 82 3.51 -0.39 4.56
CA ARG A 82 3.41 0.71 5.51
C ARG A 82 4.71 1.52 5.63
N ASP A 83 5.88 0.89 5.44
CA ASP A 83 7.19 1.55 5.41
C ASP A 83 7.32 2.50 4.21
N VAL A 84 6.86 2.09 3.03
CA VAL A 84 6.82 2.94 1.83
C VAL A 84 5.90 4.14 2.07
N LEU A 85 4.74 3.92 2.70
CA LEU A 85 3.81 5.01 3.05
C LEU A 85 4.40 5.95 4.10
N GLU A 86 5.12 5.42 5.09
CA GLU A 86 5.80 6.23 6.10
C GLU A 86 6.89 7.10 5.46
N THR A 87 7.69 6.50 4.58
CA THR A 87 8.74 7.21 3.84
C THR A 87 8.14 8.36 3.02
N ALA A 88 7.02 8.09 2.33
CA ALA A 88 6.31 9.13 1.58
C ALA A 88 5.75 10.23 2.49
N LEU A 89 5.14 9.88 3.63
CA LEU A 89 4.60 10.85 4.58
C LEU A 89 5.67 11.76 5.20
N ARG A 90 6.91 11.28 5.33
CA ARG A 90 8.05 12.04 5.86
C ARG A 90 8.72 12.92 4.80
N ALA A 91 8.74 12.47 3.55
CA ALA A 91 9.43 13.18 2.46
C ALA A 91 8.55 14.23 1.75
N LEU A 92 7.22 14.05 1.75
CA LEU A 92 6.32 14.96 1.07
C LEU A 92 6.20 16.33 1.78
N PRO A 93 5.97 17.42 1.02
CA PRO A 93 5.59 18.71 1.60
C PRO A 93 4.35 18.58 2.49
N ARG A 94 4.24 19.42 3.52
CA ARG A 94 3.18 19.34 4.55
C ARG A 94 1.76 19.20 3.99
N GLY A 95 1.42 19.96 2.94
CA GLY A 95 0.09 19.92 2.31
C GLY A 95 -0.22 18.58 1.64
N SER A 96 0.74 18.06 0.88
CA SER A 96 0.66 16.78 0.17
C SER A 96 0.70 15.60 1.14
N ALA A 97 1.55 15.67 2.16
CA ALA A 97 1.60 14.70 3.25
C ALA A 97 0.29 14.64 4.04
N ARG A 98 -0.41 15.77 4.23
CA ARG A 98 -1.72 15.80 4.91
C ARG A 98 -2.78 15.03 4.13
N GLN A 99 -2.81 15.18 2.81
CA GLN A 99 -3.76 14.45 1.96
C GLN A 99 -3.47 12.95 1.94
N LEU A 100 -2.19 12.57 1.80
CA LEU A 100 -1.81 11.18 1.91
C LEU A 100 -2.16 10.60 3.30
N ARG A 101 -1.92 11.36 4.38
CA ARG A 101 -2.27 10.94 5.74
C ARG A 101 -3.77 10.69 5.91
N ALA A 102 -4.62 11.50 5.29
CA ALA A 102 -6.07 11.30 5.32
C ALA A 102 -6.51 9.97 4.69
N LEU A 103 -5.73 9.42 3.76
CA LEU A 103 -5.97 8.10 3.16
C LEU A 103 -5.42 6.95 4.01
N VAL A 104 -4.26 7.17 4.65
CA VAL A 104 -3.57 6.14 5.43
C VAL A 104 -4.20 5.95 6.81
N GLN A 105 -4.61 7.04 7.47
CA GLN A 105 -5.07 7.01 8.85
C GLN A 105 -6.26 6.06 9.11
N PRO A 106 -7.34 6.04 8.30
CA PRO A 106 -8.44 5.10 8.52
C PRO A 106 -8.03 3.63 8.38
N LEU A 107 -7.02 3.36 7.54
CA LEU A 107 -6.45 2.02 7.39
C LEU A 107 -5.61 1.64 8.61
N ASP A 108 -4.80 2.57 9.12
CA ASP A 108 -4.02 2.37 10.34
C ASP A 108 -4.94 2.13 11.54
N GLU A 109 -6.03 2.89 11.68
CA GLU A 109 -7.06 2.69 12.72
C GLU A 109 -7.72 1.31 12.61
N THR A 110 -8.08 0.88 11.40
CA THR A 110 -8.66 -0.45 11.17
C THR A 110 -7.66 -1.55 11.52
N PHE A 111 -6.38 -1.37 11.20
CA PHE A 111 -5.34 -2.33 11.56
C PHE A 111 -5.19 -2.43 13.08
N LEU A 112 -5.13 -1.29 13.77
CA LEU A 112 -5.04 -1.22 15.23
C LEU A 112 -6.25 -1.85 15.93
N ALA A 113 -7.45 -1.71 15.37
CA ALA A 113 -8.67 -2.32 15.90
C ALA A 113 -8.71 -3.85 15.72
N ARG A 114 -7.89 -4.39 14.81
CA ARG A 114 -7.89 -5.82 14.44
C ARG A 114 -6.67 -6.58 14.91
N THR A 115 -5.68 -5.90 15.48
CA THR A 115 -4.40 -6.49 15.91
C THR A 115 -4.10 -6.14 17.36
N TRP A 116 -3.45 -7.07 18.05
CA TRP A 116 -3.03 -6.89 19.44
C TRP A 116 -1.57 -6.45 19.51
N PRO A 117 -1.18 -5.66 20.52
CA PRO A 117 0.23 -5.39 20.77
C PRO A 117 0.99 -6.71 20.99
N ASP A 118 2.06 -6.93 20.24
CA ASP A 118 2.95 -8.05 20.46
C ASP A 118 3.96 -7.69 21.57
N PRO A 119 3.91 -8.34 22.75
CA PRO A 119 4.82 -8.04 23.86
C PRO A 119 6.25 -8.51 23.61
N THR A 120 6.46 -9.39 22.63
CA THR A 120 7.78 -9.94 22.28
C THR A 120 8.47 -9.15 21.19
N ALA A 121 7.76 -8.25 20.52
CA ALA A 121 8.32 -7.43 19.45
C ALA A 121 9.31 -6.38 20.00
N PRO A 122 10.51 -6.27 19.42
CA PRO A 122 11.51 -5.29 19.84
C PRO A 122 10.98 -3.85 19.78
N LEU A 123 11.31 -3.03 20.79
CA LEU A 123 10.75 -1.67 20.94
C LEU A 123 11.25 -0.67 19.88
N ASP A 124 12.38 -0.96 19.24
CA ASP A 124 12.96 -0.17 18.14
C ASP A 124 12.21 -0.36 16.82
N ARG A 125 11.35 -1.38 16.74
CA ARG A 125 10.53 -1.60 15.55
C ARG A 125 9.39 -0.59 15.44
N PRO A 126 8.99 -0.24 14.20
CA PRO A 126 7.81 0.56 13.98
C PRO A 126 6.57 -0.06 14.63
N TRP A 127 5.62 0.78 15.04
CA TRP A 127 4.44 0.32 15.77
C TRP A 127 3.58 -0.70 14.99
N TRP A 128 3.60 -0.66 13.65
CA TRP A 128 2.87 -1.62 12.81
C TRP A 128 3.51 -3.01 12.80
N GLU A 129 4.82 -3.13 13.05
CA GLU A 129 5.50 -4.44 13.18
C GLU A 129 5.36 -5.04 14.58
N ARG A 130 4.96 -4.23 15.58
CA ARG A 130 4.78 -4.66 16.97
C ARG A 130 3.35 -5.13 17.25
N ARG A 131 2.72 -5.74 16.24
CA ARG A 131 1.29 -6.08 16.22
C ARG A 131 1.08 -7.49 15.63
N SER A 132 0.21 -8.28 16.27
CA SER A 132 -0.12 -9.66 15.88
C SER A 132 -1.61 -9.95 15.92
#